data_AF-A0A7V1RHE2-F1
#
_entry.id   AF-A0A7V1RHE2-F1
#
_cell.length_a   1.000
_cell.length_b   1.000
_cell.length_c   1.000
_cell.angle_alpha   90.00
_cell.angle_beta   90.00
_cell.angle_gamma   90.00
#
_symmetry.space_group_name_H-M   'P 1'
#
loop_
_entity.id
_entity.type
_entity.pdbx_description
1 polymer ?
#
loop_
_entity_poly.entity_id
_entity_poly.type
_entity_poly.pdbx_seq_one_letter_code
_entity_poly.pdbx_strand_id
1 'polypeptide(L)'
;MNREASGKRYRIHRRIANLAAYMALGGLSVVFLMPFLWMISASFKDLQGVYEYPPSFLPTETLTVERDGKRLKLADCRESGGGARRVIILDRRQDQFLVEDAEPVARTALTAPAGDPAQAVIPASTARWVPEDSVSLVRRVRFRTENYPVAWTTVPFSHFLANTVVITVLAIVGQVLSASLVAFSFARLDWPGKRPLFLVVLATMMLPGEVTLIPNYLIFRTLGWIDTFLPLIVPSFLGGGAFFIFLFRQF
;
A
#
# COMPACT_ATOMS: atom_id res chain seq x y z
N MET A 1 -35.68 48.46 -18.00
CA MET A 1 -34.25 48.47 -17.60
C MET A 1 -33.99 47.66 -16.31
N ASN A 2 -34.56 46.44 -16.15
CA ASN A 2 -34.45 45.69 -14.87
C ASN A 2 -34.28 44.16 -15.01
N ARG A 3 -34.18 43.62 -16.24
CA ARG A 3 -33.98 42.17 -16.47
C ARG A 3 -32.50 41.76 -16.53
N GLU A 4 -31.60 42.66 -16.95
CA GLU A 4 -30.17 42.35 -17.09
C GLU A 4 -29.41 42.27 -15.75
N ALA A 5 -29.79 43.08 -14.76
CA ALA A 5 -29.13 43.10 -13.45
C ALA A 5 -29.37 41.81 -12.64
N SER A 6 -30.53 41.18 -12.79
CA SER A 6 -30.90 39.94 -12.11
C SER A 6 -30.08 38.74 -12.61
N GLY A 7 -29.85 38.66 -13.92
CA GLY A 7 -29.05 37.59 -14.52
C GLY A 7 -27.56 37.63 -14.14
N LYS A 8 -27.00 38.82 -13.89
CA LYS A 8 -25.58 38.99 -13.49
C LYS A 8 -25.34 38.54 -12.05
N ARG A 9 -26.24 38.87 -11.11
CA ARG A 9 -26.17 38.42 -9.70
C ARG A 9 -26.30 36.91 -9.59
N TYR A 10 -27.22 36.29 -10.33
CA TYR A 10 -27.38 34.83 -10.36
C TYR A 10 -26.11 34.11 -10.84
N ARG A 11 -25.45 34.61 -11.90
CA ARG A 11 -24.19 34.03 -12.40
C ARG A 11 -23.03 34.15 -11.41
N ILE A 12 -22.93 35.26 -10.67
CA ILE A 12 -21.87 35.48 -9.67
C ILE A 12 -22.05 34.53 -8.47
N HIS A 13 -23.27 34.42 -7.93
CA HIS A 13 -23.54 33.48 -6.82
C HIS A 13 -23.27 32.03 -7.22
N ARG A 14 -23.65 31.64 -8.44
CA ARG A 14 -23.36 30.29 -8.97
C ARG A 14 -21.86 30.03 -9.13
N ARG A 15 -21.07 31.01 -9.55
CA ARG A 15 -19.60 30.89 -9.65
C ARG A 15 -18.94 30.75 -8.28
N ILE A 16 -19.37 31.55 -7.30
CA ILE A 16 -18.87 31.47 -5.93
C ILE A 16 -19.24 30.12 -5.31
N ALA A 17 -20.49 29.66 -5.49
CA ALA A 17 -20.94 28.35 -5.02
C ALA A 17 -20.13 27.20 -5.66
N ASN A 18 -19.88 27.27 -6.97
CA ASN A 18 -19.05 26.28 -7.65
C ASN A 18 -17.60 26.30 -7.15
N LEU A 19 -17.02 27.50 -6.93
CA LEU A 19 -15.66 27.63 -6.38
C LEU A 19 -15.57 27.03 -4.97
N ALA A 20 -16.55 27.34 -4.12
CA ALA A 20 -16.64 26.77 -2.77
C ALA A 20 -16.80 25.24 -2.82
N ALA A 21 -17.64 24.73 -3.73
CA ALA A 21 -17.77 23.29 -3.96
C ALA A 21 -16.46 22.66 -4.42
N TYR A 22 -15.74 23.27 -5.38
CA TYR A 22 -14.45 22.74 -5.83
C TYR A 22 -13.38 22.78 -4.75
N MET A 23 -13.34 23.82 -3.91
CA MET A 23 -12.44 23.87 -2.76
C MET A 23 -12.78 22.77 -1.73
N ALA A 24 -14.07 22.53 -1.49
CA ALA A 24 -14.53 21.47 -0.59
C ALA A 24 -14.21 20.08 -1.15
N LEU A 25 -14.50 19.82 -2.44
CA LEU A 25 -14.16 18.57 -3.12
C LEU A 25 -12.64 18.36 -3.20
N GLY A 26 -11.87 19.42 -3.43
CA GLY A 26 -10.42 19.39 -3.43
C GLY A 26 -9.85 19.04 -2.06
N GLY A 27 -10.32 19.68 -1.00
CA GLY A 27 -9.94 19.35 0.38
C GLY A 27 -10.30 17.91 0.75
N LEU A 28 -11.51 17.46 0.39
CA LEU A 28 -11.94 16.08 0.59
C LEU A 28 -11.02 15.11 -0.17
N SER A 29 -10.70 15.40 -1.44
CA SER A 29 -9.79 14.58 -2.24
C SER A 29 -8.42 14.42 -1.58
N VAL A 30 -7.85 15.48 -0.98
CA VAL A 30 -6.57 15.40 -0.26
C VAL A 30 -6.65 14.46 0.94
N VAL A 31 -7.75 14.49 1.70
CA VAL A 31 -7.98 13.57 2.83
C VAL A 31 -8.03 12.12 2.36
N PHE A 32 -8.71 11.85 1.24
CA PHE A 32 -8.79 10.51 0.64
C PHE A 32 -7.47 10.03 0.03
N LEU A 33 -6.61 10.95 -0.44
CA LEU A 33 -5.28 10.62 -0.98
C LEU A 33 -4.23 10.39 0.10
N MET A 34 -4.45 10.90 1.32
CA MET A 34 -3.48 10.82 2.43
C MET A 34 -3.04 9.38 2.73
N PRO A 35 -3.92 8.36 2.83
CA PRO A 35 -3.51 6.97 3.03
C PRO A 35 -2.63 6.42 1.90
N PHE A 36 -2.87 6.83 0.64
CA PHE A 36 -2.05 6.41 -0.50
C PHE A 36 -0.67 7.07 -0.47
N LEU A 37 -0.61 8.35 -0.15
CA LEU A 37 0.65 9.06 0.04
C LEU A 37 1.46 8.45 1.19
N TRP A 38 0.80 8.06 2.27
CA TRP A 38 1.40 7.32 3.37
C TRP A 38 1.96 5.97 2.90
N MET A 39 1.19 5.22 2.12
CA MET A 39 1.61 3.91 1.59
C MET A 39 2.83 4.02 0.68
N ILE A 40 2.87 5.03 -0.20
CA ILE A 40 4.03 5.30 -1.06
C ILE A 40 5.26 5.60 -0.20
N SER A 41 5.14 6.48 0.80
CA SER A 41 6.26 6.75 1.71
C SER A 41 6.70 5.51 2.49
N ALA A 42 5.75 4.75 3.03
CA ALA A 42 6.02 3.54 3.79
C ALA A 42 6.76 2.49 2.95
N SER A 43 6.51 2.42 1.64
CA SER A 43 7.22 1.51 0.74
C SER A 43 8.72 1.78 0.65
N PHE A 44 9.17 3.00 0.96
CA PHE A 44 10.59 3.39 1.02
C PHE A 44 11.19 3.30 2.43
N LYS A 45 10.42 2.94 3.45
CA LYS A 45 10.90 2.81 4.84
C LYS A 45 11.51 1.43 5.08
N ASP A 46 12.38 1.35 6.08
CA ASP A 46 12.87 0.08 6.63
C ASP A 46 11.82 -0.56 7.57
N LEU A 47 11.89 -1.88 7.78
CA LEU A 47 10.96 -2.65 8.64
C LEU A 47 10.86 -2.05 10.05
N GLN A 48 11.98 -1.60 10.63
CA GLN A 48 11.96 -0.94 11.94
C GLN A 48 11.34 0.47 11.89
N GLY A 49 11.56 1.20 10.79
CA GLY A 49 11.01 2.55 10.59
C GLY A 49 9.50 2.57 10.34
N VAL A 50 8.90 1.44 9.92
CA VAL A 50 7.44 1.30 9.78
C VAL A 50 6.75 1.25 11.15
N TYR A 51 7.40 0.66 12.17
CA TYR A 51 6.87 0.50 13.52
C TYR A 51 7.37 1.57 14.51
N GLU A 52 8.06 2.61 14.03
CA GLU A 52 8.64 3.64 14.90
C GLU A 52 7.59 4.66 15.38
N TYR A 53 7.64 5.01 16.68
CA TYR A 53 6.76 6.01 17.30
C TYR A 53 7.59 7.19 17.85
N PRO A 54 7.29 8.46 17.48
CA PRO A 54 6.15 8.90 16.68
C PRO A 54 6.34 8.67 15.16
N PRO A 55 5.24 8.35 14.44
CA PRO A 55 5.27 8.04 13.01
C PRO A 55 5.78 9.23 12.17
N SER A 56 6.78 9.00 11.33
CA SER A 56 7.30 9.99 10.39
C SER A 56 6.64 9.85 9.02
N PHE A 57 6.28 10.96 8.36
CA PHE A 57 5.81 10.88 6.97
C PHE A 57 6.96 10.64 5.99
N LEU A 58 8.18 11.14 6.26
CA LEU A 58 9.33 10.97 5.36
C LEU A 58 10.11 9.69 5.70
N PRO A 59 10.63 8.97 4.69
CA PRO A 59 11.43 7.78 4.94
C PRO A 59 12.74 8.17 5.61
N THR A 60 12.82 7.90 6.91
CA THR A 60 13.95 8.24 7.77
C THR A 60 14.69 6.96 8.13
N GLU A 61 16.01 6.98 8.10
CA GLU A 61 16.81 5.85 8.57
C GLU A 61 17.49 6.13 9.90
N THR A 62 17.55 5.08 10.73
CA THR A 62 18.48 5.00 11.86
C THR A 62 19.59 4.04 11.44
N LEU A 63 20.83 4.51 11.48
CA LEU A 63 21.97 3.63 11.22
C LEU A 63 22.13 2.68 12.42
N THR A 64 22.69 1.49 12.24
CA THR A 64 23.00 0.59 13.36
C THR A 64 24.46 0.12 13.29
N VAL A 65 25.13 0.04 14.44
CA VAL A 65 26.52 -0.41 14.58
C VAL A 65 26.53 -1.59 15.54
N GLU A 66 27.26 -2.66 15.20
CA GLU A 66 27.36 -3.85 16.05
C GLU A 66 28.58 -3.73 16.98
N ARG A 67 28.36 -3.77 18.30
CA ARG A 67 29.41 -3.75 19.34
C ARG A 67 29.11 -4.86 20.35
N ASP A 68 30.09 -5.71 20.64
CA ASP A 68 29.97 -6.84 21.57
C ASP A 68 28.77 -7.78 21.27
N GLY A 69 28.51 -8.03 19.98
CA GLY A 69 27.38 -8.83 19.51
C GLY A 69 26.00 -8.17 19.69
N LYS A 70 25.94 -6.88 20.05
CA LYS A 70 24.71 -6.09 20.18
C LYS A 70 24.64 -5.02 19.10
N ARG A 71 23.51 -4.95 18.40
CA ARG A 71 23.20 -3.90 17.41
C ARG A 71 22.77 -2.63 18.14
N LEU A 72 23.58 -1.59 18.08
CA LEU A 72 23.36 -0.27 18.68
C LEU A 72 22.86 0.70 17.60
N LYS A 73 21.88 1.55 17.91
CA LYS A 73 21.39 2.56 16.96
C LYS A 73 22.34 3.75 16.93
N LEU A 74 22.72 4.17 15.72
CA LEU A 74 23.55 5.34 15.42
C LEU A 74 22.63 6.46 14.93
N ALA A 75 22.64 7.58 15.65
CA ALA A 75 21.90 8.78 15.31
C ALA A 75 22.86 9.92 14.96
N ASP A 76 22.52 10.70 13.93
CA ASP A 76 23.15 12.00 13.73
C ASP A 76 22.56 12.95 14.80
N CYS A 77 23.38 13.75 15.49
CA CYS A 77 22.90 14.72 16.48
C CYS A 77 23.45 16.11 16.27
N ARG A 78 22.72 17.14 16.71
CA ARG A 78 23.22 18.52 16.79
C ARG A 78 23.41 18.91 18.25
N GLU A 79 24.65 19.24 18.61
CA GLU A 79 25.02 19.71 19.97
C GLU A 79 24.67 21.21 20.12
N SER A 80 24.28 21.62 21.34
CA SER A 80 23.89 22.99 21.69
C SER A 80 24.97 24.06 21.37
N GLY A 81 26.23 23.64 21.16
CA GLY A 81 27.37 24.48 20.75
C GLY A 81 27.62 24.62 19.24
N GLY A 82 26.78 24.04 18.37
CA GLY A 82 26.76 24.35 16.93
C GLY A 82 27.39 23.33 15.96
N GLY A 83 27.90 22.19 16.43
CA GLY A 83 28.44 21.12 15.58
C GLY A 83 27.44 19.96 15.35
N ALA A 84 27.40 19.42 14.13
CA ALA A 84 26.72 18.14 13.86
C ALA A 84 27.70 16.98 14.12
N ARG A 85 27.32 16.04 14.99
CA ARG A 85 28.16 14.90 15.44
C ARG A 85 27.36 13.60 15.34
N ARG A 86 28.03 12.44 15.36
CA ARG A 86 27.36 11.13 15.40
C ARG A 86 27.34 10.56 16.79
N VAL A 87 26.27 9.86 17.15
CA VAL A 87 26.09 9.32 18.49
C VAL A 87 25.66 7.86 18.42
N ILE A 88 26.36 7.02 19.16
CA ILE A 88 25.97 5.63 19.40
C ILE A 88 25.06 5.60 20.64
N ILE A 89 23.84 5.09 20.47
CA ILE A 89 22.86 4.94 21.54
C ILE A 89 23.11 3.59 22.23
N LEU A 90 23.55 3.64 23.48
CA LEU A 90 23.81 2.48 24.32
C LEU A 90 22.58 2.17 25.18
N ASP A 91 21.59 1.47 24.60
CA ASP A 91 20.37 1.01 25.28
C ASP A 91 19.52 2.14 25.94
N ARG A 92 18.22 2.15 25.67
CA ARG A 92 17.29 3.14 26.26
C ARG A 92 17.12 2.97 27.78
N ARG A 93 17.68 1.91 28.39
CA ARG A 93 17.71 1.70 29.85
C ARG A 93 18.86 2.38 30.58
N GLN A 94 19.91 2.83 29.87
CA GLN A 94 21.13 3.35 30.50
C GLN A 94 21.29 4.87 30.38
N ASP A 95 20.32 5.60 29.82
CA ASP A 95 20.23 7.08 29.76
C ASP A 95 21.52 7.82 29.34
N GLN A 96 22.40 7.15 28.60
CA GLN A 96 23.73 7.67 28.27
C GLN A 96 24.06 7.53 26.78
N PHE A 97 24.54 8.64 26.20
CA PHE A 97 24.87 8.77 24.78
C PHE A 97 26.38 8.83 24.58
N LEU A 98 26.91 8.04 23.64
CA LEU A 98 28.32 8.07 23.26
C LEU A 98 28.50 8.90 22.00
N VAL A 99 29.06 10.10 22.11
CA VAL A 99 29.26 11.02 20.97
C VAL A 99 30.64 10.82 20.35
N GLU A 100 30.68 10.69 19.03
CA GLU A 100 31.90 10.57 18.22
C GLU A 100 31.97 11.69 17.16
N ASP A 101 33.16 12.29 17.05
CA ASP A 101 33.52 13.32 16.06
C ASP A 101 33.93 12.68 14.72
N ALA A 102 32.99 12.25 13.86
CA ALA A 102 33.37 11.69 12.56
C ALA A 102 32.35 11.83 11.42
N GLU A 103 32.80 12.36 10.27
CA GLU A 103 32.45 11.83 8.95
C GLU A 103 33.73 11.33 8.25
N PRO A 104 33.68 10.28 7.39
CA PRO A 104 32.51 9.87 6.61
C PRO A 104 32.02 8.43 6.88
N VAL A 105 30.70 8.22 6.88
CA VAL A 105 30.04 6.88 6.68
C VAL A 105 30.19 6.45 5.22
N ALA A 106 31.36 6.69 4.62
CA ALA A 106 31.72 6.24 3.30
C ALA A 106 32.99 5.40 3.44
N ARG A 107 32.80 4.20 3.98
CA ARG A 107 33.52 2.95 3.70
C ARG A 107 33.08 1.95 4.77
N THR A 108 32.04 1.19 4.45
CA THR A 108 31.84 -0.19 4.91
C THR A 108 32.65 -0.60 6.15
N ALA A 109 32.26 -0.13 7.34
CA ALA A 109 32.64 -0.80 8.60
C ALA A 109 31.52 -1.77 8.97
N LEU A 110 31.13 -2.58 7.98
CA LEU A 110 30.19 -3.68 8.12
C LEU A 110 30.90 -4.91 7.56
N THR A 111 31.54 -5.59 8.50
CA THR A 111 31.78 -7.04 8.57
C THR A 111 32.92 -7.63 7.75
N ALA A 112 33.82 -8.36 8.43
CA ALA A 112 34.20 -9.69 7.97
C ALA A 112 34.56 -10.60 9.18
N PRO A 113 34.20 -11.89 9.13
CA PRO A 113 34.57 -12.86 10.15
C PRO A 113 36.08 -13.14 10.09
N ALA A 114 36.65 -13.40 11.27
CA ALA A 114 37.98 -13.95 11.59
C ALA A 114 39.02 -13.99 10.45
N GLY A 115 40.03 -13.09 10.48
CA GLY A 115 41.26 -13.34 9.71
C GLY A 115 42.29 -12.24 9.43
N ASP A 116 42.09 -10.95 9.73
CA ASP A 116 43.08 -9.91 9.34
C ASP A 116 43.20 -8.79 10.41
N PRO A 117 44.41 -8.28 10.76
CA PRO A 117 44.66 -7.53 12.00
C PRO A 117 44.60 -6.01 11.86
N ALA A 118 43.80 -5.48 10.93
CA ALA A 118 43.53 -4.04 10.85
C ALA A 118 42.17 -3.72 11.49
N GLN A 119 42.07 -3.93 12.80
CA GLN A 119 40.93 -3.52 13.60
C GLN A 119 40.94 -1.99 13.75
N ALA A 120 40.08 -1.29 13.01
CA ALA A 120 39.75 0.10 13.33
C ALA A 120 38.85 0.12 14.57
N VAL A 121 39.47 -0.12 15.73
CA VAL A 121 38.88 0.16 17.04
C VAL A 121 38.68 1.67 17.10
N ILE A 122 37.42 2.12 17.19
CA ILE A 122 37.13 3.52 17.50
C ILE A 122 37.82 3.82 18.84
N PRO A 123 38.86 4.69 18.88
CA PRO A 123 39.59 4.95 20.11
C PRO A 123 38.64 5.53 21.16
N ALA A 124 38.59 4.92 22.35
CA ALA A 124 37.77 5.41 23.45
C ALA A 124 38.10 6.86 23.87
N SER A 125 39.27 7.38 23.47
CA SER A 125 39.69 8.76 23.67
C SER A 125 38.83 9.79 22.93
N THR A 126 38.10 9.39 21.89
CA THR A 126 37.25 10.29 21.08
C THR A 126 35.80 10.31 21.58
N ALA A 127 35.45 9.40 22.49
CA ALA A 127 34.07 9.11 22.84
C ALA A 127 33.69 9.81 24.16
N ARG A 128 32.80 10.81 24.09
CA ARG A 128 32.35 11.56 25.27
C ARG A 128 30.92 11.17 25.63
N TRP A 129 30.71 10.86 26.91
CA TRP A 129 29.37 10.67 27.47
C TRP A 129 28.66 12.02 27.60
N VAL A 130 27.46 12.11 27.04
CA VAL A 130 26.68 13.35 27.00
C VAL A 130 25.26 13.07 27.53
N PRO A 131 24.70 13.92 28.42
CA PRO A 131 23.33 13.79 28.91
C PRO A 131 22.30 13.92 27.78
N GLU A 132 21.18 13.18 27.87
CA GLU A 132 20.10 13.16 26.87
C GLU A 132 19.64 14.57 26.47
N ASP A 133 19.48 15.45 27.47
CA ASP A 133 18.95 16.80 27.31
C ASP A 133 19.79 17.71 26.40
N SER A 134 21.03 17.33 26.11
CA SER A 134 21.97 18.11 25.30
C SER A 134 22.13 17.62 23.87
N VAL A 135 21.39 16.57 23.48
CA VAL A 135 21.50 15.90 22.18
C VAL A 135 20.14 15.90 21.47
N SER A 136 20.06 16.55 20.31
CA SER A 136 18.87 16.48 19.44
C SER A 136 19.08 15.49 18.31
N LEU A 137 18.16 14.53 18.15
CA LEU A 137 18.23 13.49 17.11
C LEU A 137 17.92 14.10 15.73
N VAL A 138 18.90 14.08 14.83
CA VAL A 138 18.79 14.56 13.45
C VAL A 138 18.38 13.40 12.56
N ARG A 139 17.16 13.51 12.01
CA ARG A 139 16.57 12.54 11.08
C ARG A 139 17.07 12.80 9.67
N ARG A 140 17.66 11.80 9.00
CA ARG A 140 18.07 11.90 7.59
C ARG A 140 17.04 11.22 6.69
N VAL A 141 16.57 11.94 5.67
CA VAL A 141 15.69 11.38 4.65
C VAL A 141 16.51 10.48 3.71
N ARG A 142 16.14 9.21 3.60
CA ARG A 142 16.75 8.27 2.63
C ARG A 142 15.67 7.41 2.00
N PHE A 143 15.69 7.31 0.67
CA PHE A 143 14.76 6.47 -0.09
C PHE A 143 15.37 5.09 -0.31
N ARG A 144 14.73 4.05 0.25
CA ARG A 144 15.19 2.66 0.15
C ARG A 144 14.56 1.94 -1.05
N THR A 145 15.15 2.10 -2.23
CA THR A 145 14.66 1.45 -3.48
C THR A 145 14.97 -0.05 -3.56
N GLU A 146 15.89 -0.55 -2.74
CA GLU A 146 16.20 -1.98 -2.61
C GLU A 146 15.03 -2.83 -2.08
N ASN A 147 14.02 -2.20 -1.45
CA ASN A 147 12.80 -2.89 -1.01
C ASN A 147 12.07 -3.61 -2.17
N TYR A 148 12.07 -3.03 -3.38
CA TYR A 148 11.39 -3.60 -4.55
C TYR A 148 12.06 -4.87 -5.11
N PRO A 149 13.37 -4.86 -5.48
CA PRO A 149 14.03 -6.05 -5.98
C PRO A 149 14.12 -7.15 -4.90
N VAL A 150 14.32 -6.77 -3.62
CA VAL A 150 14.30 -7.74 -2.51
C VAL A 150 12.94 -8.41 -2.41
N ALA A 151 11.84 -7.65 -2.41
CA ALA A 151 10.49 -8.21 -2.36
C ALA A 151 10.20 -9.20 -3.51
N TRP A 152 10.75 -8.95 -4.71
CA TRP A 152 10.59 -9.84 -5.85
C TRP A 152 11.32 -11.19 -5.68
N THR A 153 12.37 -11.24 -4.84
CA THR A 153 13.13 -12.47 -4.57
C THR A 153 12.70 -13.19 -3.29
N THR A 154 12.14 -12.47 -2.30
CA THR A 154 11.70 -13.03 -1.02
C THR A 154 10.44 -13.88 -1.17
N VAL A 155 9.56 -13.51 -2.08
CA VAL A 155 8.33 -14.24 -2.40
C VAL A 155 8.27 -14.54 -3.89
N PRO A 156 7.64 -15.65 -4.32
CA PRO A 156 7.54 -16.01 -5.74
C PRO A 156 6.50 -15.12 -6.46
N PHE A 157 6.76 -13.82 -6.52
CA PHE A 157 5.82 -12.83 -7.05
C PHE A 157 5.46 -13.08 -8.51
N SER A 158 6.42 -13.56 -9.32
CA SER A 158 6.18 -13.95 -10.71
C SER A 158 5.17 -15.09 -10.83
N HIS A 159 5.17 -16.07 -9.91
CA HIS A 159 4.17 -17.13 -9.90
C HIS A 159 2.78 -16.60 -9.52
N PHE A 160 2.69 -15.71 -8.54
CA PHE A 160 1.42 -15.08 -8.16
C PHE A 160 0.85 -14.27 -9.33
N LEU A 161 1.69 -13.46 -9.98
CA LEU A 161 1.30 -12.70 -11.17
C LEU A 161 0.81 -13.61 -12.29
N ALA A 162 1.57 -14.66 -12.61
CA ALA A 162 1.19 -15.62 -13.66
C ALA A 162 -0.15 -16.31 -13.34
N ASN A 163 -0.35 -16.76 -12.11
CA ASN A 163 -1.62 -17.36 -11.67
C ASN A 163 -2.77 -16.36 -11.84
N THR A 164 -2.62 -15.13 -11.38
CA THR A 164 -3.65 -14.09 -11.52
C THR A 164 -3.94 -13.79 -12.98
N VAL A 165 -2.93 -13.66 -13.84
CA VAL A 165 -3.12 -13.43 -15.28
C VAL A 165 -3.89 -14.58 -15.92
N VAL A 166 -3.51 -15.84 -15.63
CA VAL A 166 -4.19 -17.01 -16.17
C VAL A 166 -5.65 -17.06 -15.70
N ILE A 167 -5.91 -16.90 -14.41
CA ILE A 167 -7.26 -16.93 -13.84
C ILE A 167 -8.12 -15.83 -14.45
N THR A 168 -7.62 -14.59 -14.48
CA THR A 168 -8.39 -13.43 -14.94
C THR A 168 -8.69 -13.50 -16.43
N VAL A 169 -7.72 -13.86 -17.28
CA VAL A 169 -7.94 -14.00 -18.72
C VAL A 169 -8.97 -15.08 -19.02
N LEU A 170 -8.84 -16.26 -18.39
CA LEU A 170 -9.79 -17.35 -18.59
C LEU A 170 -11.19 -16.98 -18.10
N ALA A 171 -11.30 -16.34 -16.93
CA ALA A 171 -12.56 -15.87 -16.39
C ALA A 171 -13.22 -14.81 -17.29
N ILE A 172 -12.47 -13.84 -17.79
CA ILE A 172 -12.98 -12.79 -18.70
C ILE A 172 -13.52 -13.42 -19.99
N VAL A 173 -12.76 -14.33 -20.60
CA VAL A 173 -13.19 -15.02 -21.83
C VAL A 173 -14.49 -15.78 -21.59
N GLY A 174 -14.55 -16.59 -20.52
CA GLY A 174 -15.75 -17.33 -20.15
C GLY A 174 -16.94 -16.42 -19.89
N GLN A 175 -16.71 -15.33 -19.16
CA GLN A 175 -17.73 -14.36 -18.79
C GLN A 175 -18.35 -13.68 -20.01
N VAL A 176 -17.51 -13.15 -20.90
CA VAL A 176 -17.96 -12.40 -22.07
C VAL A 176 -18.70 -13.33 -23.03
N LEU A 177 -18.18 -14.53 -23.28
CA LEU A 177 -18.81 -15.50 -24.17
C LEU A 177 -20.17 -15.97 -23.62
N SER A 178 -20.22 -16.34 -22.34
CA SER A 178 -21.45 -16.86 -21.74
C SER A 178 -22.51 -15.76 -21.57
N ALA A 179 -22.13 -14.61 -21.03
CA ALA A 179 -23.07 -13.51 -20.81
C ALA A 179 -23.63 -12.94 -22.12
N SER A 180 -22.81 -12.81 -23.16
CA SER A 180 -23.27 -12.33 -24.48
C SER A 180 -24.26 -13.31 -25.12
N LEU A 181 -24.01 -14.62 -25.05
CA LEU A 181 -24.92 -15.64 -25.58
C LEU A 181 -26.27 -15.65 -24.85
N VAL A 182 -26.24 -15.61 -23.50
CA VAL A 182 -27.46 -15.59 -22.68
C VAL A 182 -28.24 -14.29 -22.89
N ALA A 183 -27.55 -13.15 -22.90
CA ALA A 183 -28.19 -11.85 -23.15
C ALA A 183 -28.81 -11.77 -24.55
N PHE A 184 -28.14 -12.30 -25.57
CA PHE A 184 -28.68 -12.38 -26.93
C PHE A 184 -29.99 -13.18 -26.97
N SER A 185 -30.06 -14.32 -26.27
CA SER A 185 -31.29 -15.10 -26.17
C SER A 185 -32.43 -14.33 -25.50
N PHE A 186 -32.16 -13.56 -24.45
CA PHE A 186 -33.18 -12.74 -23.79
C PHE A 186 -33.60 -11.50 -24.59
N ALA A 187 -32.68 -10.92 -25.37
CA ALA A 187 -32.89 -9.68 -26.11
C ALA A 187 -33.53 -9.90 -27.49
N ARG A 188 -33.05 -10.90 -28.24
CA ARG A 188 -33.35 -11.07 -29.67
C ARG A 188 -34.28 -12.25 -29.97
N LEU A 189 -34.29 -13.30 -29.15
CA LEU A 189 -35.13 -14.47 -29.39
C LEU A 189 -36.49 -14.35 -28.69
N ASP A 190 -37.55 -14.81 -29.37
CA ASP A 190 -38.90 -14.89 -28.83
C ASP A 190 -39.21 -16.32 -28.41
N TRP A 191 -39.05 -16.59 -27.10
CA TRP A 191 -39.36 -17.89 -26.51
C TRP A 191 -40.24 -17.73 -25.26
N PRO A 192 -41.11 -18.72 -24.98
CA PRO A 192 -42.06 -18.63 -23.88
C PRO A 192 -41.33 -18.69 -22.53
N GLY A 193 -41.57 -17.69 -21.66
CA GLY A 193 -40.96 -17.63 -20.33
C GLY A 193 -39.72 -16.72 -20.20
N LYS A 194 -39.31 -16.02 -21.27
CA LYS A 194 -38.15 -15.10 -21.21
C LYS A 194 -38.29 -13.94 -20.23
N ARG A 195 -39.51 -13.48 -19.97
CA ARG A 195 -39.80 -12.39 -19.01
C ARG A 195 -39.64 -12.86 -17.56
N PRO A 196 -40.31 -13.93 -17.08
CA PRO A 196 -40.14 -14.39 -15.71
C PRO A 196 -38.72 -14.89 -15.44
N LEU A 197 -38.06 -15.61 -16.37
CA LEU A 197 -36.69 -16.07 -16.13
C LEU A 197 -35.71 -14.90 -15.99
N PHE A 198 -35.89 -13.83 -16.76
CA PHE A 198 -35.07 -12.64 -16.60
C PHE A 198 -35.29 -11.92 -15.26
N LEU A 199 -36.52 -11.91 -14.73
CA LEU A 199 -36.80 -11.38 -13.39
C LEU A 199 -36.08 -12.21 -12.31
N VAL A 200 -35.99 -13.53 -12.47
CA VAL A 200 -35.21 -14.38 -11.57
C VAL A 200 -33.72 -14.02 -11.63
N VAL A 201 -33.16 -13.81 -12.84
CA VAL A 201 -31.78 -13.34 -13.01
C VAL A 201 -31.55 -12.03 -12.26
N LEU A 202 -32.44 -11.04 -12.41
CA LEU A 202 -32.36 -9.78 -11.66
C LEU A 202 -32.44 -9.97 -10.14
N ALA A 203 -33.31 -10.86 -9.66
CA ALA A 203 -33.46 -11.15 -8.24
C ALA A 203 -32.15 -11.67 -7.61
N THR A 204 -31.35 -12.44 -8.36
CA THR A 204 -30.05 -12.92 -7.85
C THR A 204 -29.04 -11.81 -7.59
N MET A 205 -29.18 -10.64 -8.23
CA MET A 205 -28.31 -9.48 -7.98
C MET A 205 -28.65 -8.75 -6.68
N MET A 206 -29.80 -9.04 -6.06
CA MET A 206 -30.17 -8.47 -4.78
C MET A 206 -29.53 -9.21 -3.60
N LEU A 207 -28.92 -10.37 -3.84
CA LEU A 207 -28.21 -11.13 -2.82
C LEU A 207 -26.85 -10.47 -2.52
N PRO A 208 -26.56 -10.09 -1.26
CA PRO A 208 -25.25 -9.58 -0.89
C PRO A 208 -24.19 -10.67 -1.05
N GLY A 209 -22.99 -10.30 -1.52
CA GLY A 209 -21.92 -11.27 -1.75
C GLY A 209 -21.53 -12.02 -0.48
N GLU A 210 -21.61 -11.34 0.66
CA GLU A 210 -21.23 -11.83 1.98
C GLU A 210 -22.07 -13.02 2.44
N VAL A 211 -23.38 -13.04 2.12
CA VAL A 211 -24.25 -14.17 2.51
C VAL A 211 -24.04 -15.40 1.64
N THR A 212 -23.48 -15.22 0.45
CA THR A 212 -23.18 -16.32 -0.48
C THR A 212 -21.81 -16.96 -0.26
N LEU A 213 -20.93 -16.32 0.52
CA LEU A 213 -19.55 -16.78 0.72
C LEU A 213 -19.49 -18.17 1.36
N ILE A 214 -20.19 -18.37 2.49
CA ILE A 214 -20.20 -19.66 3.19
C ILE A 214 -20.83 -20.76 2.32
N PRO A 215 -22.02 -20.56 1.72
CA PRO A 215 -22.59 -21.53 0.79
C PRO A 215 -21.67 -21.90 -0.38
N ASN A 216 -21.05 -20.90 -1.03
CA ASN A 216 -20.15 -21.14 -2.15
C ASN A 216 -18.94 -21.99 -1.72
N TYR A 217 -18.35 -21.70 -0.56
CA TYR A 217 -17.27 -22.50 -0.01
C TYR A 217 -17.71 -23.96 0.23
N LEU A 218 -18.89 -24.19 0.81
CA LEU A 218 -19.41 -25.54 1.04
C LEU A 218 -19.62 -26.31 -0.27
N ILE A 219 -20.12 -25.65 -1.32
CA ILE A 219 -20.29 -26.26 -2.65
C ILE A 219 -18.95 -26.66 -3.23
N PHE A 220 -17.94 -25.78 -3.20
CA PHE A 220 -16.62 -26.13 -3.74
C PHE A 220 -15.89 -27.16 -2.89
N ARG A 221 -16.18 -27.21 -1.59
CA ARG A 221 -15.72 -28.29 -0.71
C ARG A 221 -16.28 -29.64 -1.12
N THR A 222 -17.59 -29.74 -1.33
CA THR A 222 -18.23 -31.01 -1.71
C THR A 222 -17.83 -31.45 -3.11
N LEU A 223 -17.54 -30.50 -4.01
CA LEU A 223 -17.00 -30.76 -5.34
C LEU A 223 -15.50 -31.14 -5.35
N GLY A 224 -14.79 -30.97 -4.24
CA GLY A 224 -13.34 -31.20 -4.16
C GLY A 224 -12.52 -30.18 -4.95
N TRP A 225 -13.05 -28.98 -5.18
CA TRP A 225 -12.37 -27.90 -5.94
C TRP A 225 -11.56 -26.96 -5.05
N ILE A 226 -11.53 -27.20 -3.73
CA ILE A 226 -10.68 -26.47 -2.80
C ILE A 226 -9.21 -26.67 -3.21
N ASP A 227 -8.40 -25.63 -3.02
CA ASP A 227 -6.98 -25.57 -3.39
C ASP A 227 -6.72 -25.67 -4.91
N THR A 228 -7.72 -25.35 -5.74
CA THR A 228 -7.59 -25.25 -7.20
C THR A 228 -8.06 -23.90 -7.74
N PHE A 229 -7.76 -23.62 -9.01
CA PHE A 229 -8.27 -22.42 -9.70
C PHE A 229 -9.71 -22.56 -10.21
N LEU A 230 -10.31 -23.75 -10.14
CA LEU A 230 -11.63 -24.03 -10.71
C LEU A 230 -12.75 -23.14 -10.13
N PRO A 231 -12.82 -22.90 -8.81
CA PRO A 231 -13.85 -22.01 -8.23
C PRO A 231 -13.77 -20.57 -8.74
N LEU A 232 -12.61 -20.14 -9.22
CA LEU A 232 -12.38 -18.77 -9.71
C LEU A 232 -12.65 -18.64 -11.21
N ILE A 233 -12.57 -19.74 -11.96
CA ILE A 233 -12.67 -19.74 -13.43
C ILE A 233 -14.04 -20.26 -13.88
N VAL A 234 -14.44 -21.43 -13.41
CA VAL A 234 -15.61 -22.17 -13.95
C VAL A 234 -16.92 -21.40 -13.79
N PRO A 235 -17.23 -20.74 -12.64
CA PRO A 235 -18.47 -19.97 -12.52
C PRO A 235 -18.60 -18.85 -13.56
N SER A 236 -17.49 -18.28 -14.04
CA SER A 236 -17.50 -17.27 -15.10
C SER A 236 -18.04 -17.81 -16.43
N PHE A 237 -17.83 -19.10 -16.74
CA PHE A 237 -18.38 -19.73 -17.94
C PHE A 237 -19.89 -20.01 -17.83
N LEU A 238 -20.47 -19.96 -16.63
CA LEU A 238 -21.89 -20.18 -16.37
C LEU A 238 -22.67 -18.86 -16.22
N GLY A 239 -22.22 -17.83 -16.95
CA GLY A 239 -22.81 -16.49 -16.96
C GLY A 239 -22.23 -15.53 -15.91
N GLY A 240 -21.22 -15.97 -15.13
CA GLY A 240 -20.56 -15.33 -13.97
C GLY A 240 -21.06 -13.97 -13.51
N GLY A 241 -22.32 -13.99 -13.08
CA GLY A 241 -23.02 -12.86 -12.52
C GLY A 241 -24.12 -12.36 -13.43
N ALA A 242 -25.33 -12.33 -12.87
CA ALA A 242 -26.52 -11.75 -13.50
C ALA A 242 -26.32 -10.30 -13.98
N PHE A 243 -25.40 -9.56 -13.35
CA PHE A 243 -25.06 -8.18 -13.73
C PHE A 243 -24.60 -8.04 -15.18
N PHE A 244 -23.69 -8.89 -15.66
CA PHE A 244 -23.16 -8.77 -17.01
C PHE A 244 -24.19 -9.17 -18.07
N ILE A 245 -25.00 -10.20 -17.79
CA ILE A 245 -26.13 -10.60 -18.64
C ILE A 245 -27.12 -9.42 -18.77
N PHE A 246 -27.40 -8.75 -17.65
CA PHE A 246 -28.25 -7.56 -17.63
C PHE A 246 -27.66 -6.43 -18.48
N LEU A 247 -26.38 -6.10 -18.30
CA LEU A 247 -25.69 -5.06 -19.07
C LEU A 247 -25.74 -5.33 -20.57
N PHE A 248 -25.39 -6.54 -21.02
CA PHE A 248 -25.39 -6.89 -22.44
C PHE A 248 -26.78 -6.81 -23.09
N ARG A 249 -27.86 -7.00 -22.31
CA ARG A 249 -29.22 -6.88 -22.81
C ARG A 249 -29.66 -5.43 -23.00
N GLN A 250 -29.08 -4.47 -22.26
CA GLN A 250 -29.49 -3.06 -22.31
C GLN A 250 -29.00 -2.33 -23.57
N PHE A 251 -27.95 -2.84 -24.21
CA PHE A 251 -27.37 -2.30 -25.46
C PHE A 251 -27.87 -3.09 -26.68
#